data_AF-A0A2T5HT24-F1
#
_entry.id   AF-A0A2T5HT24-F1
#
_cell.length_a   1.000
_cell.length_b   1.000
_cell.length_c   1.000
_cell.angle_alpha   90.00
_cell.angle_beta   90.00
_cell.angle_gamma   90.00
#
_symmetry.space_group_name_H-M   'P 1'
#
loop_
_entity.id
_entity.type
_entity.pdbx_description
1 polymer ?
#
loop_
_entity_poly.entity_id
_entity_poly.type
_entity_poly.pdbx_seq_one_letter_code
_entity_poly.pdbx_strand_id
1 'polypeptide(L)'
;MKTFDNDSNVISNAETDSESTPQNNYEPVRYNALKHGILSKQVVLVHEDENEFSDLLTSLIDEHRPTGPTEIHFVEELASIMWRKRRVLLAEGAHINRGLHSVINNKLRSTIPTAVPCNRSILNEDTDLHDLMKSTPEQVIQSHQEATVDLAATNKAAEILRKCGPNAYKNAQRALSSESLNFWKDYLKDNEYPDTAEGLAQFIQEILWPICVRMEYETKFTPAIQAQTLGEGLRAEGLENLTRYETHLDRKFERTLAMLLKLKELRSDK
;
A
#
# COMPACT_ATOMS: atom_id res chain seq x y z
N MET A 1 58.74 32.06 24.82
CA MET A 1 59.52 31.09 25.63
C MET A 1 58.72 30.78 26.89
N LYS A 2 58.32 29.50 27.04
CA LYS A 2 57.57 28.80 28.12
C LYS A 2 56.56 27.85 27.44
N THR A 3 57.04 26.72 26.91
CA THR A 3 57.14 25.38 27.54
C THR A 3 55.79 24.73 27.80
N PHE A 4 55.57 23.65 27.03
CA PHE A 4 54.60 22.58 27.26
C PHE A 4 54.83 21.92 28.62
N ASP A 5 53.76 21.41 29.23
CA ASP A 5 53.76 20.07 29.83
C ASP A 5 52.35 19.47 29.79
N ASN A 6 52.34 18.21 29.41
CA ASN A 6 51.22 17.29 29.28
C ASN A 6 51.15 16.45 30.57
N ASP A 7 49.95 16.06 31.01
CA ASP A 7 49.65 14.67 31.45
C ASP A 7 48.42 14.53 32.38
N SER A 8 47.60 13.54 32.01
CA SER A 8 46.95 12.54 32.89
C SER A 8 45.72 12.91 33.73
N ASN A 9 44.55 12.70 33.11
CA ASN A 9 43.56 11.67 33.45
C ASN A 9 43.35 11.28 34.95
N VAL A 10 42.22 11.68 35.55
CA VAL A 10 41.55 10.94 36.63
C VAL A 10 40.04 10.99 36.42
N ILE A 11 39.45 9.79 36.41
CA ILE A 11 38.05 9.42 36.22
C ILE A 11 37.28 9.66 37.53
N SER A 12 36.10 10.30 37.45
CA SER A 12 34.82 9.78 37.96
C SER A 12 33.78 10.91 38.04
N ASN A 13 32.65 10.76 37.35
CA ASN A 13 31.34 10.77 37.98
C ASN A 13 30.29 10.33 36.96
N ALA A 14 29.71 9.17 37.26
CA ALA A 14 28.41 8.80 36.74
C ALA A 14 27.39 9.75 37.34
N GLU A 15 26.58 10.39 36.49
CA GLU A 15 25.18 10.64 36.80
C GLU A 15 24.42 10.89 35.51
N THR A 16 23.33 10.16 35.41
CA THR A 16 22.37 10.07 34.33
C THR A 16 21.69 11.43 34.10
N ASP A 17 22.06 12.12 33.03
CA ASP A 17 21.24 13.22 32.53
C ASP A 17 20.33 12.72 31.41
N SER A 18 19.05 12.75 31.77
CA SER A 18 17.87 12.52 30.97
C SER A 18 18.00 13.01 29.52
N GLU A 19 17.92 12.08 28.58
CA GLU A 19 17.55 12.40 27.20
C GLU A 19 16.19 13.10 27.22
N SER A 20 16.26 14.42 27.06
CA SER A 20 15.12 15.30 26.83
C SER A 20 14.35 14.79 25.62
N THR A 21 13.18 14.20 25.87
CA THR A 21 12.12 14.08 24.88
C THR A 21 11.91 15.46 24.24
N PRO A 22 11.84 15.59 22.90
CA PRO A 22 11.59 16.87 22.26
C PRO A 22 10.14 17.28 22.56
N GLN A 23 9.98 18.05 23.64
CA GLN A 23 8.72 18.57 24.11
C GLN A 23 8.25 19.67 23.14
N ASN A 24 7.08 19.44 22.53
CA ASN A 24 6.21 20.47 21.93
C ASN A 24 6.69 21.22 20.68
N ASN A 25 6.96 20.50 19.58
CA ASN A 25 6.81 21.07 18.23
C ASN A 25 5.40 20.86 17.63
N TYR A 26 4.43 20.34 18.40
CA TYR A 26 3.08 20.02 17.92
C TYR A 26 2.19 21.27 17.77
N GLU A 27 2.43 22.30 18.60
CA GLU A 27 1.69 23.56 18.60
C GLU A 27 1.71 24.32 17.26
N PRO A 28 2.86 24.54 16.58
CA PRO A 28 2.86 25.22 15.28
C PRO A 28 2.27 24.37 14.14
N VAL A 29 2.42 23.04 14.18
CA VAL A 29 1.96 22.12 13.10
C VAL A 29 0.44 22.03 13.05
N ARG A 30 -0.25 21.99 14.19
CA ARG A 30 -1.73 21.94 14.24
C ARG A 30 -2.41 23.16 13.60
N TYR A 31 -1.77 24.34 13.65
CA TYR A 31 -2.32 25.55 13.03
C TYR A 31 -2.05 25.63 11.52
N ASN A 32 -1.13 24.84 10.97
CA ASN A 32 -0.90 24.79 9.52
C ASN A 32 -2.10 24.21 8.77
N ALA A 33 -2.78 23.21 9.35
CA ALA A 33 -4.03 22.68 8.81
C ALA A 33 -5.19 23.70 8.85
N LEU A 34 -5.14 24.66 9.77
CA LEU A 34 -6.13 25.74 9.89
C LEU A 34 -5.81 26.93 8.97
N LYS A 35 -4.53 27.17 8.66
CA LYS A 35 -4.10 28.25 7.75
C LYS A 35 -4.14 27.82 6.28
N HIS A 36 -3.73 26.59 6.00
CA HIS A 36 -3.53 26.05 4.65
C HIS A 36 -4.26 24.73 4.39
N GLY A 37 -5.25 24.37 5.22
CA GLY A 37 -5.95 23.10 5.11
C GLY A 37 -7.47 23.23 5.02
N ILE A 38 -8.17 22.17 5.45
CA ILE A 38 -9.62 21.98 5.26
C ILE A 38 -10.47 23.08 5.94
N LEU A 39 -9.96 23.67 7.03
CA LEU A 39 -10.61 24.75 7.79
C LEU A 39 -10.06 26.15 7.45
N SER A 40 -9.28 26.29 6.37
CA SER A 40 -8.79 27.60 5.96
C SER A 40 -9.94 28.58 5.71
N LYS A 41 -9.71 29.85 6.06
CA LYS A 41 -10.61 30.94 5.69
C LYS A 41 -10.64 31.13 4.17
N GLN A 42 -9.55 30.80 3.50
CA GLN A 42 -9.42 30.92 2.07
C GLN A 42 -10.14 29.75 1.36
N VAL A 43 -10.99 30.09 0.38
CA VAL A 43 -11.72 29.08 -0.41
C VAL A 43 -10.81 28.36 -1.38
N VAL A 44 -9.89 29.05 -2.06
CA VAL A 44 -8.87 28.47 -2.97
C VAL A 44 -7.47 28.74 -2.43
N LEU A 45 -6.70 27.70 -2.12
CA LEU A 45 -5.35 27.82 -1.59
C LEU A 45 -4.34 28.19 -2.69
N VAL A 46 -3.16 28.67 -2.29
CA VAL A 46 -2.10 29.15 -3.19
C VAL A 46 -1.64 28.12 -4.23
N HIS A 47 -1.76 26.83 -3.92
CA HIS A 47 -1.32 25.73 -4.78
C HIS A 47 -2.48 25.04 -5.51
N GLU A 48 -3.68 25.60 -5.44
CA GLU A 48 -4.87 25.10 -6.12
C GLU A 48 -5.16 25.95 -7.35
N ASP A 49 -5.81 25.36 -8.35
CA ASP A 49 -6.20 26.07 -9.56
C ASP A 49 -7.48 26.89 -9.31
N GLU A 50 -7.34 28.21 -9.37
CA GLU A 50 -8.47 29.14 -9.23
C GLU A 50 -9.45 29.04 -10.41
N ASN A 51 -8.98 28.65 -11.60
CA ASN A 51 -9.86 28.49 -12.76
C ASN A 51 -10.79 27.30 -12.59
N GLU A 52 -10.29 26.17 -12.07
CA GLU A 52 -11.13 25.00 -11.77
C GLU A 52 -12.22 25.34 -10.74
N PHE A 53 -11.90 26.18 -9.74
CA PHE A 53 -12.91 26.65 -8.79
C PHE A 53 -13.93 27.59 -9.45
N SER A 54 -13.46 28.50 -10.30
CA SER A 54 -14.32 29.41 -11.06
C SER A 54 -15.27 28.65 -12.00
N ASP A 55 -14.79 27.60 -12.66
CA ASP A 55 -15.60 26.75 -13.54
C ASP A 55 -16.66 25.97 -12.76
N LEU A 56 -16.30 25.44 -11.58
CA LEU A 56 -17.25 24.82 -10.66
C LEU A 56 -18.33 25.81 -10.22
N LEU A 57 -17.93 27.01 -9.80
CA LEU A 57 -18.88 28.04 -9.38
C LEU A 57 -19.81 28.45 -10.52
N THR A 58 -19.26 28.67 -11.72
CA THR A 58 -20.03 29.01 -12.92
C THR A 58 -21.05 27.92 -13.23
N SER A 59 -20.64 26.65 -13.17
CA SER A 59 -21.54 25.50 -13.37
C SER A 59 -22.70 25.48 -12.37
N LEU A 60 -22.42 25.77 -11.09
CA LEU A 60 -23.45 25.83 -10.05
C LEU A 60 -24.38 27.05 -10.19
N ILE A 61 -23.86 28.19 -10.67
CA ILE A 61 -24.67 29.36 -11.00
C ILE A 61 -25.62 29.04 -12.17
N ASP A 62 -25.12 28.37 -13.21
CA ASP A 62 -25.92 27.98 -14.37
C ASP A 62 -26.99 26.95 -14.01
N GLU A 63 -26.66 25.99 -13.13
CA GLU A 63 -27.59 24.98 -12.62
C GLU A 63 -28.69 25.61 -11.76
N HIS A 64 -28.30 26.43 -10.78
CA HIS A 64 -29.24 26.92 -9.78
C HIS A 64 -29.92 28.25 -10.15
N ARG A 65 -29.41 28.99 -11.14
CA ARG A 65 -29.96 30.27 -11.63
C ARG A 65 -30.40 31.20 -10.49
N PRO A 66 -29.50 31.55 -9.56
CA PRO A 66 -29.84 32.37 -8.42
C PRO A 66 -30.30 33.77 -8.89
N THR A 67 -31.37 34.29 -8.31
CA THR A 67 -31.94 35.59 -8.72
C THR A 67 -31.74 36.69 -7.68
N GLY A 68 -31.45 36.32 -6.43
CA GLY A 68 -31.22 37.26 -5.33
C GLY A 68 -29.88 37.06 -4.62
N PRO A 69 -29.40 38.08 -3.87
CA PRO A 69 -28.09 38.03 -3.22
C PRO A 69 -27.94 36.85 -2.24
N THR A 70 -29.02 36.47 -1.55
CA THR A 70 -29.00 35.31 -0.64
C THR A 70 -28.84 33.98 -1.37
N GLU A 71 -29.45 33.85 -2.55
CA GLU A 71 -29.30 32.62 -3.36
C GLU A 71 -27.91 32.55 -3.97
N ILE A 72 -27.36 33.68 -4.44
CA ILE A 72 -25.97 33.76 -4.91
C ILE A 72 -25.03 33.32 -3.80
N HIS A 73 -25.20 33.85 -2.59
CA HIS A 73 -24.39 33.46 -1.44
C HIS A 73 -24.48 31.96 -1.13
N PHE A 74 -25.66 31.35 -1.20
CA PHE A 74 -25.79 29.90 -0.99
C PHE A 74 -25.11 29.09 -2.10
N VAL A 75 -25.18 29.52 -3.35
CA VAL A 75 -24.47 28.87 -4.46
C VAL A 75 -22.95 28.96 -4.28
N GLU A 76 -22.43 30.13 -3.90
CA GLU A 76 -21.00 30.32 -3.55
C GLU A 76 -20.56 29.44 -2.38
N GLU A 77 -21.41 29.31 -1.35
CA GLU A 77 -21.16 28.42 -0.22
C GLU A 77 -21.16 26.95 -0.64
N LEU A 78 -22.06 26.51 -1.53
CA LEU A 78 -22.05 25.15 -2.07
C LEU A 78 -20.74 24.85 -2.81
N ALA A 79 -20.31 25.76 -3.69
CA ALA A 79 -19.03 25.65 -4.39
C ALA A 79 -17.86 25.52 -3.39
N SER A 80 -17.85 26.37 -2.37
CA SER A 80 -16.83 26.38 -1.31
C SER A 80 -16.81 25.07 -0.51
N ILE A 81 -17.98 24.49 -0.21
CA ILE A 81 -18.08 23.22 0.51
C ILE A 81 -17.59 22.06 -0.36
N MET A 82 -18.01 22.00 -1.63
CA MET A 82 -17.56 20.97 -2.58
C MET A 82 -16.04 21.01 -2.76
N TRP A 83 -15.47 22.21 -2.86
CA TRP A 83 -14.03 22.40 -2.96
C TRP A 83 -13.28 21.88 -1.73
N ARG A 84 -13.79 22.16 -0.52
CA ARG A 84 -13.23 21.62 0.72
C ARG A 84 -13.37 20.10 0.82
N LYS A 85 -14.48 19.53 0.36
CA LYS A 85 -14.65 18.06 0.31
C LYS A 85 -13.60 17.40 -0.58
N ARG A 86 -13.26 18.01 -1.73
CA ARG A 86 -12.16 17.54 -2.59
C ARG A 86 -10.83 17.46 -1.84
N ARG A 87 -10.51 18.46 -0.99
CA ARG A 87 -9.30 18.41 -0.13
C ARG A 87 -9.33 17.27 0.88
N VAL A 88 -10.49 16.97 1.47
CA VAL A 88 -10.62 15.87 2.44
C VAL A 88 -10.26 14.55 1.77
N LEU A 89 -10.79 14.30 0.56
CA LEU A 89 -10.47 13.10 -0.22
C LEU A 89 -8.98 13.02 -0.58
N LEU A 90 -8.37 14.13 -1.00
CA LEU A 90 -6.93 14.17 -1.29
C LEU A 90 -6.08 13.93 -0.05
N ALA A 91 -6.47 14.51 1.09
CA ALA A 91 -5.77 14.32 2.36
C ALA A 91 -5.89 12.89 2.87
N GLU A 92 -7.05 12.25 2.69
CA GLU A 92 -7.28 10.85 3.00
C GLU A 92 -6.35 9.97 2.16
N GLY A 93 -6.36 10.12 0.83
CA GLY A 93 -5.48 9.37 -0.07
C GLY A 93 -4.00 9.56 0.27
N ALA A 94 -3.57 10.79 0.57
CA ALA A 94 -2.21 11.08 0.98
C ALA A 94 -1.84 10.42 2.33
N HIS A 95 -2.77 10.36 3.28
CA HIS A 95 -2.57 9.71 4.57
C HIS A 95 -2.45 8.19 4.42
N ILE A 96 -3.33 7.57 3.61
CA ILE A 96 -3.27 6.14 3.25
C ILE A 96 -1.93 5.82 2.59
N ASN A 97 -1.54 6.58 1.57
CA ASN A 97 -0.29 6.36 0.84
C ASN A 97 0.95 6.49 1.75
N ARG A 98 0.96 7.46 2.67
CA ARG A 98 2.04 7.60 3.66
C ARG A 98 2.11 6.39 4.60
N GLY A 99 0.95 5.92 5.06
CA GLY A 99 0.86 4.73 5.90
C GLY A 99 1.36 3.48 5.17
N LEU A 100 0.90 3.26 3.95
CA LEU A 100 1.34 2.15 3.10
C LEU A 100 2.85 2.18 2.84
N HIS A 101 3.38 3.35 2.47
CA HIS A 101 4.82 3.53 2.28
C HIS A 101 5.61 3.23 3.56
N SER A 102 5.09 3.60 4.73
CA SER A 102 5.71 3.28 6.02
C SER A 102 5.70 1.78 6.31
N VAL A 103 4.68 1.04 5.88
CA VAL A 103 4.59 -0.41 6.09
C VAL A 103 5.57 -1.14 5.17
N ILE A 104 5.55 -0.82 3.87
CA ILE A 104 6.41 -1.45 2.86
C ILE A 104 7.91 -1.28 3.19
N ASN A 105 8.31 -0.09 3.66
CA ASN A 105 9.72 0.18 3.97
C ASN A 105 10.17 -0.28 5.37
N ASN A 106 9.28 -0.79 6.21
CA ASN A 106 9.62 -1.15 7.58
C ASN A 106 10.14 -2.59 7.67
N LYS A 107 11.46 -2.75 7.55
CA LYS A 107 12.14 -4.05 7.69
C LYS A 107 11.95 -4.73 9.06
N LEU A 108 11.55 -3.99 10.09
CA LEU A 108 11.39 -4.53 11.46
C LEU A 108 9.99 -5.14 11.70
N ARG A 109 9.01 -4.82 10.85
CA ARG A 109 7.66 -5.42 10.89
C ARG A 109 7.45 -6.18 9.61
N SER A 110 7.73 -7.48 9.63
CA SER A 110 7.34 -8.34 8.52
C SER A 110 5.81 -8.50 8.57
N THR A 111 5.11 -7.82 7.66
CA THR A 111 3.65 -7.95 7.48
C THR A 111 3.25 -9.37 7.06
N ILE A 112 4.18 -10.06 6.41
CA ILE A 112 4.00 -11.38 5.81
C ILE A 112 3.64 -12.46 6.87
N PRO A 113 4.43 -12.65 7.96
CA PRO A 113 4.06 -13.52 9.08
C PRO A 113 2.75 -13.16 9.78
N THR A 114 2.35 -11.89 9.76
CA THR A 114 1.09 -11.44 10.36
C THR A 114 -0.11 -11.70 9.45
N ALA A 115 0.08 -11.61 8.13
CA ALA A 115 -0.94 -11.90 7.11
C ALA A 115 -1.30 -13.39 7.05
N VAL A 116 -0.35 -14.28 7.38
CA VAL A 116 -0.56 -15.73 7.42
C VAL A 116 -0.24 -16.27 8.83
N PRO A 117 -1.21 -16.23 9.76
CA PRO A 117 -1.01 -16.66 11.13
C PRO A 117 -0.45 -18.10 11.19
N CYS A 118 0.54 -18.30 12.06
CA CYS A 118 1.17 -19.59 12.40
C CYS A 118 2.06 -20.25 11.34
N ASN A 119 2.39 -19.61 10.22
CA ASN A 119 3.28 -20.19 9.20
C ASN A 119 4.50 -19.31 8.92
N ARG A 120 5.48 -19.33 9.83
CA ARG A 120 6.69 -18.49 9.75
C ARG A 120 7.80 -19.03 8.83
N SER A 121 7.64 -20.23 8.26
CA SER A 121 8.78 -21.00 7.73
C SER A 121 8.96 -21.01 6.21
N ILE A 122 8.01 -20.50 5.42
CA ILE A 122 7.99 -20.71 3.95
C ILE A 122 8.27 -19.43 3.15
N LEU A 123 8.08 -18.26 3.76
CA LEU A 123 8.24 -16.97 3.09
C LEU A 123 9.63 -16.41 3.44
N ASN A 124 10.44 -16.14 2.42
CA ASN A 124 11.76 -15.53 2.61
C ASN A 124 11.60 -14.11 3.17
N GLU A 125 12.57 -13.66 3.97
CA GLU A 125 12.65 -12.25 4.39
C GLU A 125 12.83 -11.29 3.18
N ASP A 126 13.20 -11.83 2.01
CA ASP A 126 13.48 -11.10 0.77
C ASP A 126 12.26 -10.90 -0.15
N THR A 127 11.06 -11.37 0.20
CA THR A 127 9.87 -11.14 -0.64
C THR A 127 9.57 -9.63 -0.70
N ASP A 128 9.71 -9.02 -1.89
CA ASP A 128 9.49 -7.59 -2.07
C ASP A 128 7.98 -7.25 -2.04
N LEU A 129 7.53 -6.69 -0.91
CA LEU A 129 6.16 -6.21 -0.73
C LEU A 129 5.74 -5.20 -1.79
N HIS A 130 6.67 -4.40 -2.33
CA HIS A 130 6.34 -3.40 -3.33
C HIS A 130 5.87 -4.03 -4.64
N ASP A 131 6.51 -5.12 -5.09
CA ASP A 131 6.11 -5.83 -6.29
C ASP A 131 4.79 -6.59 -6.10
N LEU A 132 4.57 -7.16 -4.91
CA LEU A 132 3.29 -7.75 -4.56
C LEU A 132 2.16 -6.72 -4.58
N MET A 133 2.36 -5.52 -4.02
CA MET A 133 1.34 -4.47 -3.97
C MET A 133 0.99 -3.89 -5.34
N LYS A 134 1.88 -4.01 -6.33
CA LYS A 134 1.62 -3.58 -7.73
C LYS A 134 0.84 -4.60 -8.55
N SER A 135 0.80 -5.84 -8.10
CA SER A 135 0.18 -6.94 -8.84
C SER A 135 -1.34 -6.78 -8.86
N THR A 136 -1.93 -6.79 -10.07
CA THR A 136 -3.39 -6.75 -10.24
C THR A 136 -4.05 -8.05 -9.79
N PRO A 137 -5.33 -8.05 -9.39
CA PRO A 137 -6.03 -9.28 -9.02
C PRO A 137 -5.97 -10.37 -10.10
N GLU A 138 -6.07 -9.98 -11.37
CA GLU A 138 -5.99 -10.90 -12.51
C GLU A 138 -4.59 -11.52 -12.63
N GLN A 139 -3.54 -10.72 -12.46
CA GLN A 139 -2.16 -11.22 -12.46
C GLN A 139 -1.92 -12.16 -11.28
N VAL A 140 -2.41 -11.84 -10.08
CA VAL A 140 -2.26 -12.71 -8.91
C VAL A 140 -2.94 -14.06 -9.12
N ILE A 141 -4.15 -14.07 -9.69
CA ILE A 141 -4.87 -15.30 -10.03
C ILE A 141 -4.09 -16.12 -11.07
N GLN A 142 -3.61 -15.47 -12.13
CA GLN A 142 -2.84 -16.12 -13.19
C GLN A 142 -1.55 -16.73 -12.64
N SER A 143 -0.75 -15.96 -11.89
CA SER A 143 0.49 -16.43 -11.28
C SER A 143 0.25 -17.59 -10.31
N HIS A 144 -0.84 -17.56 -9.54
CA HIS A 144 -1.19 -18.68 -8.65
C HIS A 144 -1.57 -19.95 -9.42
N GLN A 145 -2.31 -19.82 -10.52
CA GLN A 145 -2.65 -20.95 -11.39
C GLN A 145 -1.41 -21.56 -12.02
N GLU A 146 -0.50 -20.74 -12.55
CA GLU A 146 0.77 -21.16 -13.12
C GLU A 146 1.62 -21.91 -12.08
N ALA A 147 1.81 -21.33 -10.89
CA ALA A 147 2.55 -21.96 -9.81
C ALA A 147 1.94 -23.30 -9.35
N THR A 148 0.60 -23.39 -9.34
CA THR A 148 -0.12 -24.62 -9.00
C THR A 148 0.10 -25.71 -10.05
N VAL A 149 0.03 -25.35 -11.33
CA VAL A 149 0.27 -26.26 -12.45
C VAL A 149 1.72 -26.76 -12.42
N ASP A 150 2.68 -25.87 -12.17
CA ASP A 150 4.10 -26.21 -12.10
C ASP A 150 4.42 -27.13 -10.92
N LEU A 151 3.85 -26.87 -9.73
CA LEU A 151 3.98 -27.78 -8.59
C LEU A 151 3.38 -29.16 -8.89
N ALA A 152 2.22 -29.21 -9.54
CA ALA A 152 1.59 -30.48 -9.92
C ALA A 152 2.43 -31.25 -10.97
N ALA A 153 3.00 -30.55 -11.94
CA ALA A 153 3.92 -31.09 -12.94
C ALA A 153 5.19 -31.67 -12.31
N THR A 154 5.79 -30.93 -11.36
CA THR A 154 6.96 -31.37 -10.59
C THR A 154 6.68 -32.61 -9.75
N ASN A 155 5.55 -32.64 -9.03
CA ASN A 155 5.12 -33.83 -8.28
C ASN A 155 4.91 -35.04 -9.19
N LYS A 156 4.27 -34.85 -10.36
CA LYS A 156 4.06 -35.90 -11.35
C LYS A 156 5.39 -36.43 -11.92
N ALA A 157 6.34 -35.55 -12.21
CA ALA A 157 7.68 -35.94 -12.65
C ALA A 157 8.41 -36.77 -11.58
N ALA A 158 8.36 -36.35 -10.31
CA ALA A 158 8.92 -37.10 -9.19
C ALA A 158 8.30 -38.51 -9.06
N GLU A 159 6.98 -38.62 -9.22
CA GLU A 159 6.29 -39.92 -9.19
C GLU A 159 6.71 -40.85 -10.34
N ILE A 160 6.90 -40.31 -11.54
CA ILE A 160 7.35 -41.07 -12.72
C ILE A 160 8.76 -41.63 -12.46
N LEU A 161 9.65 -40.82 -11.89
CA LEU A 161 11.02 -41.23 -11.57
C LEU A 161 11.05 -42.30 -10.47
N ARG A 162 10.20 -42.17 -9.45
CA ARG A 162 10.08 -43.19 -8.38
C ARG A 162 9.64 -44.57 -8.88
N LYS A 163 8.89 -44.63 -10.00
CA LYS A 163 8.40 -45.90 -10.58
C LYS A 163 9.47 -46.65 -11.40
N CYS A 164 10.69 -46.12 -11.54
CA CYS A 164 11.87 -46.78 -12.14
C CYS A 164 11.61 -47.58 -13.43
N GLY A 165 10.96 -46.94 -14.42
CA GLY A 165 10.73 -47.53 -15.75
C GLY A 165 11.86 -47.27 -16.76
N PRO A 166 11.97 -48.05 -17.85
CA PRO A 166 13.04 -47.92 -18.86
C PRO A 166 13.03 -46.57 -19.60
N ASN A 167 11.91 -45.85 -19.58
CA ASN A 167 11.75 -44.51 -20.16
C ASN A 167 11.40 -43.44 -19.11
N ALA A 168 11.65 -43.71 -17.82
CA ALA A 168 11.28 -42.81 -16.73
C ALA A 168 11.88 -41.41 -16.91
N TYR A 169 13.14 -41.32 -17.34
CA TYR A 169 13.83 -40.05 -17.57
C TYR A 169 13.12 -39.15 -18.60
N LYS A 170 12.91 -39.66 -19.82
CA LYS A 170 12.23 -38.90 -20.89
C LYS A 170 10.77 -38.58 -20.55
N ASN A 171 10.09 -39.46 -19.82
CA ASN A 171 8.70 -39.24 -19.42
C ASN A 171 8.58 -38.19 -18.32
N ALA A 172 9.53 -38.13 -17.38
CA ALA A 172 9.60 -37.09 -16.36
C ALA A 172 9.91 -35.72 -16.98
N GLN A 173 10.87 -35.64 -17.92
CA GLN A 173 11.16 -34.41 -18.65
C GLN A 173 9.95 -33.85 -19.42
N ARG A 174 9.11 -34.72 -20.00
CA ARG A 174 7.87 -34.30 -20.68
C ARG A 174 6.76 -33.89 -19.71
N ALA A 175 6.83 -34.33 -18.45
CA ALA A 175 5.84 -34.00 -17.44
C ALA A 175 6.12 -32.64 -16.78
N LEU A 176 7.38 -32.21 -16.74
CA LEU A 176 7.79 -30.89 -16.24
C LEU A 176 7.28 -29.75 -17.12
N SER A 177 7.06 -28.58 -16.50
CA SER A 177 6.79 -27.34 -17.23
C SER A 177 8.00 -26.95 -18.08
N SER A 178 7.76 -26.12 -19.10
CA SER A 178 8.83 -25.62 -19.98
C SER A 178 9.90 -24.84 -19.21
N GLU A 179 9.50 -24.09 -18.18
CA GLU A 179 10.40 -23.33 -17.31
C GLU A 179 11.24 -24.26 -16.44
N SER A 180 10.60 -25.19 -15.73
CA SER A 180 11.28 -26.20 -14.90
C SER A 180 12.26 -27.06 -15.70
N LEU A 181 11.91 -27.39 -16.95
CA LEU A 181 12.79 -28.16 -17.84
C LEU A 181 14.00 -27.35 -18.32
N ASN A 182 13.81 -26.06 -18.61
CA ASN A 182 14.92 -25.17 -18.96
C ASN A 182 15.85 -24.98 -17.77
N PHE A 183 15.29 -24.82 -16.57
CA PHE A 183 16.05 -24.72 -15.33
C PHE A 183 16.92 -25.97 -15.10
N TRP A 184 16.36 -27.17 -15.29
CA TRP A 184 17.14 -28.41 -15.28
C TRP A 184 18.29 -28.41 -16.29
N LYS A 185 18.04 -27.98 -17.54
CA LYS A 185 19.07 -27.94 -18.59
C LYS A 185 20.20 -26.96 -18.29
N ASP A 186 19.92 -25.89 -17.56
CA ASP A 186 20.95 -24.93 -17.16
C ASP A 186 21.86 -25.54 -16.10
N TYR A 187 21.31 -26.25 -15.10
CA TYR A 187 22.09 -27.00 -14.12
C TYR A 187 22.94 -28.14 -14.71
N LEU A 188 22.49 -28.74 -15.81
CA LEU A 188 23.28 -29.73 -16.55
C LEU A 188 24.55 -29.14 -17.19
N LYS A 189 24.54 -27.86 -17.58
CA LYS A 189 25.72 -27.20 -18.18
C LYS A 189 26.83 -27.01 -17.14
N ASP A 190 26.46 -26.88 -15.88
CA ASP A 190 27.38 -26.65 -14.77
C ASP A 190 27.92 -27.96 -14.16
N ASN A 191 27.54 -29.13 -14.71
CA ASN A 191 27.94 -30.49 -14.27
C ASN A 191 27.62 -30.84 -12.80
N GLU A 192 26.64 -30.17 -12.18
CA GLU A 192 26.30 -30.43 -10.77
C GLU A 192 25.54 -31.74 -10.57
N TYR A 193 24.81 -32.21 -11.58
CA TYR A 193 24.02 -33.43 -11.53
C TYR A 193 24.22 -34.31 -12.80
N PRO A 194 24.17 -35.65 -12.68
CA PRO A 194 24.26 -36.52 -13.84
C PRO A 194 22.99 -36.43 -14.71
N ASP A 195 23.13 -36.48 -16.04
CA ASP A 195 22.04 -36.52 -17.02
C ASP A 195 21.32 -37.89 -17.02
N THR A 196 20.85 -38.33 -15.85
CA THR A 196 20.20 -39.62 -15.63
C THR A 196 18.88 -39.46 -14.87
N ALA A 197 18.09 -40.54 -14.80
CA ALA A 197 16.83 -40.55 -14.05
C ALA A 197 17.06 -40.24 -12.56
N GLU A 198 18.17 -40.71 -12.01
CA GLU A 198 18.57 -40.50 -10.62
C GLU A 198 19.00 -39.05 -10.37
N GLY A 199 19.79 -38.46 -11.29
CA GLY A 199 20.21 -37.07 -11.18
C GLY A 199 19.04 -36.09 -11.25
N LEU A 200 18.09 -36.32 -12.16
CA LEU A 200 16.88 -35.52 -12.23
C LEU A 200 15.99 -35.70 -11.00
N ALA A 201 15.92 -36.91 -10.44
CA ALA A 201 15.14 -37.16 -9.22
C ALA A 201 15.74 -36.39 -8.03
N GLN A 202 17.07 -36.39 -7.90
CA GLN A 202 17.77 -35.65 -6.87
C GLN A 202 17.59 -34.13 -7.03
N PHE A 203 17.76 -33.60 -8.24
CA PHE A 203 17.50 -32.19 -8.54
C PHE A 203 16.07 -31.78 -8.21
N ILE A 204 15.09 -32.61 -8.59
CA ILE A 204 13.69 -32.33 -8.27
C ILE A 204 13.49 -32.25 -6.75
N GLN A 205 14.06 -33.18 -5.99
CA GLN A 205 13.88 -33.23 -4.54
C GLN A 205 14.60 -32.09 -3.81
N GLU A 206 15.84 -31.78 -4.17
CA GLU A 206 16.70 -30.84 -3.45
C GLU A 206 16.47 -29.38 -3.86
N ILE A 207 16.13 -29.14 -5.13
CA ILE A 207 16.12 -27.79 -5.71
C ILE A 207 14.72 -27.42 -6.21
N LEU A 208 14.18 -28.16 -7.19
CA LEU A 208 12.97 -27.73 -7.89
C LEU A 208 11.73 -27.77 -7.00
N TRP A 209 11.53 -28.85 -6.24
CA TRP A 209 10.35 -29.02 -5.40
C TRP A 209 10.25 -27.95 -4.30
N PRO A 210 11.31 -27.64 -3.52
CA PRO A 210 11.27 -26.53 -2.57
C PRO A 210 10.91 -25.18 -3.22
N ILE A 211 11.40 -24.92 -4.43
CA ILE A 211 11.09 -23.71 -5.19
C ILE A 211 9.61 -23.68 -5.60
N CYS A 212 9.09 -24.74 -6.23
CA CYS A 212 7.69 -24.79 -6.66
C CYS A 212 6.71 -24.71 -5.49
N VAL A 213 7.01 -25.36 -4.36
CA VAL A 213 6.18 -25.28 -3.15
C VAL A 213 6.17 -23.85 -2.61
N ARG A 214 7.33 -23.19 -2.55
CA ARG A 214 7.41 -21.79 -2.12
C ARG A 214 6.63 -20.86 -3.05
N MET A 215 6.77 -21.02 -4.37
CA MET A 215 6.07 -20.19 -5.36
C MET A 215 4.54 -20.35 -5.28
N GLU A 216 4.04 -21.59 -5.15
CA GLU A 216 2.59 -21.83 -4.95
C GLU A 216 2.12 -21.16 -3.66
N TYR A 217 2.90 -21.28 -2.59
CA TYR A 217 2.57 -20.71 -1.31
C TYR A 217 2.55 -19.17 -1.34
N GLU A 218 3.59 -18.54 -1.88
CA GLU A 218 3.70 -17.07 -2.04
C GLU A 218 2.52 -16.51 -2.85
N THR A 219 2.25 -17.10 -4.01
CA THR A 219 1.15 -16.65 -4.89
C THR A 219 -0.22 -16.88 -4.27
N LYS A 220 -0.42 -17.99 -3.56
CA LYS A 220 -1.66 -18.29 -2.84
C LYS A 220 -1.99 -17.28 -1.75
N PHE A 221 -0.98 -16.84 -0.99
CA PHE A 221 -1.18 -15.91 0.12
C PHE A 221 -1.00 -14.44 -0.26
N THR A 222 -0.59 -14.14 -1.50
CA THR A 222 -0.46 -12.78 -2.01
C THR A 222 -1.70 -11.90 -1.73
N PRO A 223 -2.96 -12.35 -1.95
CA PRO A 223 -4.13 -11.54 -1.63
C PRO A 223 -4.26 -11.20 -0.14
N ALA A 224 -3.93 -12.15 0.74
CA ALA A 224 -3.96 -11.93 2.18
C ALA A 224 -2.87 -10.95 2.63
N ILE A 225 -1.67 -11.08 2.03
CA ILE A 225 -0.54 -10.16 2.28
C ILE A 225 -0.88 -8.75 1.81
N GLN A 226 -1.48 -8.59 0.63
CA GLN A 226 -1.95 -7.30 0.13
C GLN A 226 -2.99 -6.68 1.08
N ALA A 227 -4.00 -7.45 1.48
CA ALA A 227 -5.05 -6.98 2.39
C ALA A 227 -4.49 -6.57 3.76
N GLN A 228 -3.59 -7.38 4.34
CA GLN A 228 -2.92 -7.06 5.61
C GLN A 228 -2.08 -5.78 5.48
N THR A 229 -1.31 -5.66 4.41
CA THR A 229 -0.44 -4.50 4.15
C THR A 229 -1.26 -3.22 4.00
N LEU A 230 -2.40 -3.28 3.31
CA LEU A 230 -3.36 -2.17 3.22
C LEU A 230 -3.94 -1.83 4.59
N GLY A 231 -4.38 -2.83 5.36
CA GLY A 231 -4.95 -2.65 6.69
C GLY A 231 -3.99 -1.99 7.67
N GLU A 232 -2.72 -2.41 7.68
CA GLU A 232 -1.69 -1.79 8.51
C GLU A 232 -1.31 -0.37 8.05
N GLY A 233 -1.40 -0.11 6.73
CA GLY A 233 -1.22 1.22 6.16
C GLY A 233 -2.32 2.19 6.58
N LEU A 234 -3.54 1.70 6.85
CA LEU A 234 -4.68 2.49 7.31
C LEU A 234 -4.52 2.86 8.80
N ARG A 235 -3.79 3.94 9.07
CA ARG A 235 -3.65 4.50 10.42
C ARG A 235 -4.92 5.25 10.83
N ALA A 236 -5.76 4.59 11.64
CA ALA A 236 -7.06 5.08 12.10
C ALA A 236 -7.04 6.50 12.69
N GLU A 237 -6.05 6.83 13.51
CA GLU A 237 -5.97 8.13 14.22
C GLU A 237 -6.01 9.35 13.28
N GLY A 238 -5.36 9.26 12.10
CA GLY A 238 -5.36 10.34 11.13
C GLY A 238 -6.65 10.42 10.31
N LEU A 239 -7.26 9.26 10.05
CA LEU A 239 -8.51 9.15 9.28
C LEU A 239 -9.72 9.64 10.10
N GLU A 240 -9.74 9.38 11.41
CA GLU A 240 -10.84 9.84 12.28
C GLU A 240 -11.10 11.35 12.20
N ASN A 241 -10.03 12.14 12.14
CA ASN A 241 -10.16 13.60 12.01
C ASN A 241 -10.74 13.99 10.64
N LEU A 242 -10.31 13.32 9.57
CA LEU A 242 -10.83 13.55 8.22
C LEU A 242 -12.30 13.15 8.11
N THR A 243 -12.72 12.02 8.67
CA THR A 243 -14.12 11.58 8.70
C THR A 243 -15.02 12.57 9.45
N ARG A 244 -14.52 13.16 10.56
CA ARG A 244 -15.26 14.22 11.28
C ARG A 244 -15.45 15.46 10.40
N TYR A 245 -14.43 15.84 9.63
CA TYR A 245 -14.53 16.97 8.70
C TYR A 245 -15.48 16.69 7.54
N GLU A 246 -15.40 15.50 6.95
CA GLU A 246 -16.32 15.06 5.90
C GLU A 246 -17.77 15.14 6.38
N THR A 247 -18.06 14.52 7.53
CA THR A 247 -19.41 14.54 8.14
C THR A 247 -19.91 15.97 8.37
N HIS A 248 -19.02 16.87 8.83
CA HIS A 248 -19.38 18.26 9.04
C HIS A 248 -19.69 18.98 7.72
N LEU A 249 -18.87 18.77 6.69
CA LEU A 249 -19.05 19.36 5.36
C LEU A 249 -20.32 18.83 4.68
N ASP A 250 -20.64 17.54 4.82
CA ASP A 250 -21.87 16.93 4.29
C ASP A 250 -23.11 17.56 4.90
N ARG A 251 -23.16 17.64 6.23
CA ARG A 251 -24.28 18.29 6.92
C ARG A 251 -24.39 19.76 6.56
N LYS A 252 -23.27 20.45 6.32
CA LYS A 252 -23.29 21.85 5.86
C LYS A 252 -23.83 21.93 4.42
N PHE A 253 -23.36 21.05 3.53
CA PHE A 253 -23.81 20.97 2.13
C PHE A 253 -25.32 20.76 2.05
N GLU A 254 -25.83 19.74 2.72
CA GLU A 254 -27.26 19.40 2.73
C GLU A 254 -28.13 20.56 3.22
N ARG A 255 -27.74 21.23 4.32
CA ARG A 255 -28.48 22.38 4.85
C ARG A 255 -28.45 23.58 3.92
N THR A 256 -27.29 23.88 3.33
CA THR A 256 -27.15 24.97 2.36
C THR A 256 -28.02 24.72 1.13
N LEU A 257 -27.98 23.50 0.57
CA LEU A 257 -28.77 23.12 -0.58
C LEU A 257 -30.28 23.15 -0.26
N ALA A 258 -30.69 22.59 0.88
CA ALA A 258 -32.09 22.61 1.31
C ALA A 258 -32.62 24.04 1.46
N MET A 259 -31.81 24.95 2.02
CA MET A 259 -32.21 26.35 2.17
C MET A 259 -32.31 27.06 0.81
N LEU A 260 -31.37 26.82 -0.10
CA LEU A 260 -31.41 27.35 -1.46
C LEU A 260 -32.68 26.89 -2.19
N LEU A 261 -32.99 25.59 -2.13
CA LEU A 261 -34.21 25.04 -2.74
C LEU A 261 -35.47 25.63 -2.10
N LYS A 262 -35.48 25.84 -0.78
CA LYS A 262 -36.62 26.43 -0.08
C LYS A 262 -36.88 27.88 -0.50
N LEU A 263 -35.83 28.69 -0.67
CA LEU A 263 -35.97 30.06 -1.17
C LEU A 263 -36.55 30.10 -2.59
N LYS A 264 -36.14 29.17 -3.45
CA LYS A 264 -36.65 29.05 -4.82
C LYS A 264 -38.12 28.61 -4.87
N GLU A 265 -38.53 27.70 -3.99
CA GLU A 265 -39.92 27.29 -3.84
C GLU A 265 -40.80 28.48 -3.41
N LEU A 266 -40.41 29.18 -2.33
CA LEU A 266 -41.13 30.35 -1.82
C LEU A 266 -41.25 31.51 -2.81
N ARG A 267 -40.37 31.55 -3.83
CA ARG A 267 -40.47 32.51 -4.93
C ARG A 267 -41.42 32.01 -6.03
N SER A 268 -41.38 30.72 -6.35
CA SER A 268 -42.26 30.13 -7.38
C SER A 268 -43.74 30.19 -6.99
N ASP A 269 -44.03 30.21 -5.68
CA ASP A 269 -45.39 30.33 -5.13
C ASP A 269 -45.92 31.78 -5.09
N LYS A 270 -45.15 32.77 -5.55
CA LYS A 270 -45.55 34.19 -5.67
C LYS A 270 -45.81 34.59 -7.11
#